data_AF-A3LP24-F1
#
_entry.id   AF-A3LP24-F1
#
_cell.length_a   1.000
_cell.length_b   1.000
_cell.length_c   1.000
_cell.angle_alpha   90.00
_cell.angle_beta   90.00
_cell.angle_gamma   90.00
#
_symmetry.space_group_name_H-M   'P 1'
#
loop_
_entity.id
_entity.type
_entity.pdbx_description
1 polymer ?
#
loop_
_entity_poly.entity_id
_entity_poly.type
_entity_poly.pdbx_seq_one_letter_code
_entity_poly.pdbx_strand_id
1 'polypeptide(L)'
;MRRNKKVIVENLHFFVFIMIPIVCAIYFVPGFINPFTIDEFKINFKVILLSRTFCEVRPEECALLLDPDYGNKDYLKRKVFQNYDLIYVRHRSVEIWDNMLLAVVTTTPVKKLAQIFQFVNLEDIDNPDVFWSKWEESIEIVLAIINSMMFHTIRGLIVSRMWVFFVFCFTISVGDSWASVCEQLALVLRSATNVF
;
A
#
# COMPACT_ATOMS: atom_id res chain seq x y z
N MET A 1 0.85 47.00 16.77
CA MET A 1 1.69 45.78 16.77
C MET A 1 0.94 44.43 16.82
N ARG A 2 -0.18 44.27 17.56
CA ARG A 2 -0.91 42.97 17.62
C ARG A 2 -1.56 42.52 16.30
N ARG A 3 -1.99 43.45 15.44
CA ARG A 3 -2.67 43.15 14.17
C ARG A 3 -1.72 42.52 13.14
N ASN A 4 -0.48 43.02 13.02
CA ASN A 4 0.53 42.45 12.12
C ASN A 4 0.95 41.03 12.52
N LYS A 5 1.01 40.71 13.82
CA LYS A 5 1.32 39.35 14.28
C LYS A 5 0.23 38.34 13.90
N LYS A 6 -1.06 38.72 13.94
CA LYS A 6 -2.16 37.85 13.49
C LYS A 6 -2.09 37.57 11.99
N VAL A 7 -1.85 38.59 11.17
CA VAL A 7 -1.75 38.44 9.71
C VAL A 7 -0.56 37.56 9.31
N ILE A 8 0.58 37.68 10.01
CA ILE A 8 1.75 36.82 9.76
C ILE A 8 1.46 35.36 10.12
N VAL A 9 0.73 35.11 11.22
CA VAL A 9 0.36 33.74 11.64
C VAL A 9 -0.66 33.12 10.69
N GLU A 10 -1.65 33.88 10.22
CA GLU A 10 -2.63 33.44 9.23
C GLU A 10 -1.97 33.10 7.89
N ASN A 11 -1.04 33.94 7.42
CA ASN A 11 -0.27 33.68 6.20
C ASN A 11 0.66 32.45 6.34
N LEU A 12 1.27 32.26 7.51
CA LEU A 12 2.07 31.06 7.79
C LEU A 12 1.19 29.80 7.79
N HIS A 13 0.00 29.87 8.39
CA HIS A 13 -0.95 28.76 8.40
C HIS A 13 -1.40 28.42 6.96
N PHE A 14 -1.72 29.42 6.15
CA PHE A 14 -2.03 29.21 4.74
C PHE A 14 -0.86 28.58 3.98
N PHE A 15 0.36 29.06 4.20
CA PHE A 15 1.54 28.51 3.53
C PHE A 15 1.81 27.05 3.93
N VAL A 16 1.75 26.74 5.22
CA VAL A 16 2.07 25.39 5.75
C VAL A 16 0.97 24.38 5.42
N PHE A 17 -0.30 24.76 5.53
CA PHE A 17 -1.41 23.82 5.39
C PHE A 17 -2.00 23.76 3.98
N ILE A 18 -1.73 24.74 3.11
CA ILE A 18 -2.28 24.78 1.75
C ILE A 18 -1.16 24.77 0.70
N MET A 19 -0.22 25.71 0.75
CA MET A 19 0.81 25.81 -0.30
C MET A 19 1.80 24.63 -0.28
N ILE A 20 2.34 24.26 0.89
CA ILE A 20 3.30 23.15 0.99
C ILE A 20 2.68 21.82 0.50
N PRO A 21 1.48 21.41 0.94
CA PRO A 21 0.86 20.17 0.46
C PRO A 21 0.59 20.18 -1.05
N ILE A 22 0.18 21.32 -1.62
CA ILE A 22 -0.08 21.45 -3.06
C ILE A 22 1.23 21.36 -3.86
N VAL A 23 2.28 22.08 -3.45
CA VAL A 23 3.59 22.04 -4.13
C VAL A 23 4.22 20.66 -4.00
N CYS A 24 4.14 20.04 -2.82
CA CYS A 24 4.55 18.65 -2.64
C CYS A 24 3.74 17.72 -3.55
N ALA A 25 2.42 17.87 -3.64
CA ALA A 25 1.62 17.07 -4.55
C ALA A 25 2.08 17.28 -6.01
N ILE A 26 2.21 18.52 -6.49
CA ILE A 26 2.64 18.81 -7.87
C ILE A 26 4.03 18.25 -8.18
N TYR A 27 4.95 18.23 -7.21
CA TYR A 27 6.31 17.73 -7.41
C TYR A 27 6.40 16.19 -7.29
N PHE A 28 5.74 15.60 -6.29
CA PHE A 28 5.82 14.16 -6.04
C PHE A 28 4.88 13.36 -6.95
N VAL A 29 3.68 13.86 -7.26
CA VAL A 29 2.67 13.15 -8.07
C VAL A 29 3.22 12.72 -9.44
N PRO A 30 3.91 13.58 -10.23
CA PRO A 30 4.49 13.16 -11.51
C PRO A 30 5.62 12.13 -11.36
N GLY A 31 6.38 12.16 -10.26
CA GLY A 31 7.44 11.17 -9.98
C GLY A 31 6.88 9.80 -9.62
N PHE A 32 5.75 9.76 -8.91
CA PHE A 32 5.08 8.52 -8.48
C PHE A 32 4.05 7.99 -9.51
N ILE A 33 3.51 8.86 -10.37
CA ILE A 33 2.52 8.55 -11.42
C ILE A 33 3.17 8.58 -12.80
N ASN A 34 4.40 8.09 -12.93
CA ASN A 34 4.91 7.72 -14.24
C ASN A 34 4.50 6.25 -14.48
N PRO A 35 3.87 5.88 -15.61
CA PRO A 35 3.52 4.49 -15.89
C PRO A 35 4.73 3.54 -15.76
N PHE A 36 5.94 4.01 -16.09
CA PHE A 36 7.17 3.26 -15.86
C PHE A 36 7.50 3.07 -14.37
N THR A 37 7.31 4.10 -13.54
CA THR A 37 7.50 3.93 -12.09
C THR A 37 6.39 3.12 -11.44
N ILE A 38 5.17 3.05 -11.99
CA ILE A 38 4.09 2.20 -11.45
C ILE A 38 4.42 0.71 -11.61
N ASP A 39 4.97 0.29 -12.74
CA ASP A 39 5.37 -1.10 -12.92
C ASP A 39 6.61 -1.45 -12.07
N GLU A 40 7.57 -0.52 -11.93
CA GLU A 40 8.63 -0.66 -10.94
C GLU A 40 8.10 -0.66 -9.49
N PHE A 41 7.04 0.10 -9.19
CA PHE A 41 6.37 0.09 -7.88
C PHE A 41 5.73 -1.27 -7.61
N LYS A 42 5.06 -1.88 -8.59
CA LYS A 42 4.51 -3.24 -8.44
C LYS A 42 5.60 -4.26 -8.11
N ILE A 43 6.78 -4.13 -8.71
CA ILE A 43 7.93 -5.01 -8.46
C ILE A 43 8.53 -4.78 -7.07
N ASN A 44 8.73 -3.53 -6.68
CA ASN A 44 9.34 -3.14 -5.39
C ASN A 44 8.45 -3.43 -4.17
N PHE A 45 7.14 -3.58 -4.37
CA PHE A 45 6.16 -3.79 -3.31
C PHE A 45 5.41 -5.13 -3.41
N LYS A 46 5.96 -6.10 -4.16
CA LYS A 46 5.36 -7.44 -4.29
C LYS A 46 5.48 -8.18 -2.95
N VAL A 47 4.34 -8.34 -2.27
CA VAL A 47 4.17 -9.11 -1.04
C VAL A 47 2.95 -10.00 -1.21
N ILE A 48 3.16 -11.32 -1.23
CA ILE A 48 2.12 -12.31 -1.48
C ILE A 48 2.26 -13.43 -0.46
N LEU A 49 1.14 -13.76 0.17
CA LEU A 49 1.00 -14.94 1.03
C LEU A 49 0.04 -15.92 0.35
N LEU A 50 0.52 -17.11 0.02
CA LEU A 50 -0.24 -18.16 -0.67
C LEU A 50 -0.32 -19.40 0.21
N SER A 51 -1.44 -20.13 0.16
CA SER A 51 -1.46 -21.48 0.72
C SER A 51 -0.86 -22.47 -0.28
N ARG A 52 -0.22 -23.53 0.24
CA ARG A 52 0.28 -24.62 -0.62
C ARG A 52 -0.86 -25.33 -1.33
N THR A 53 -1.96 -25.56 -0.63
CA THR A 53 -3.19 -26.14 -1.18
C THR A 53 -3.74 -25.33 -2.36
N PHE A 54 -3.64 -24.00 -2.35
CA PHE A 54 -4.04 -23.16 -3.47
C PHE A 54 -3.18 -23.45 -4.70
N CYS A 55 -1.87 -23.58 -4.51
CA CYS A 55 -0.94 -23.90 -5.60
C CYS A 55 -1.09 -25.32 -6.13
N GLU A 56 -1.54 -26.26 -5.31
CA GLU A 56 -1.85 -27.63 -5.73
C GLU A 56 -3.14 -27.69 -6.56
N VAL A 57 -4.17 -26.93 -6.17
CA VAL A 57 -5.47 -26.91 -6.87
C VAL A 57 -5.39 -26.07 -8.14
N ARG A 58 -4.61 -24.99 -8.15
CA ARG A 58 -4.47 -24.06 -9.29
C ARG A 58 -3.00 -23.75 -9.60
N PRO A 59 -2.28 -24.68 -10.25
CA PRO A 59 -0.85 -24.52 -10.51
C PRO A 59 -0.54 -23.38 -11.47
N GLU A 60 -1.37 -23.14 -12.49
CA GLU A 60 -1.15 -22.06 -13.48
C GLU A 60 -1.27 -20.66 -12.85
N GLU A 61 -2.31 -20.44 -12.04
CA GLU A 61 -2.49 -19.16 -11.32
C GLU A 61 -1.38 -18.94 -10.29
N CYS A 62 -0.97 -19.99 -9.57
CA CYS A 62 0.12 -19.90 -8.63
C CYS A 62 1.47 -19.63 -9.33
N ALA A 63 1.72 -20.24 -10.49
CA ALA A 63 2.90 -19.96 -11.30
C ALA A 63 2.95 -18.50 -11.75
N LEU A 64 1.83 -17.93 -12.19
CA LEU A 64 1.73 -16.50 -12.54
C LEU A 64 2.01 -15.57 -11.35
N LEU A 65 1.48 -15.90 -10.16
CA LEU A 65 1.72 -15.12 -8.94
C LEU A 65 3.19 -15.23 -8.48
N LEU A 66 3.81 -16.38 -8.72
CA LEU A 66 5.21 -16.66 -8.44
C LEU A 66 6.18 -16.25 -9.57
N ASP A 67 5.66 -15.78 -10.70
CA ASP A 67 6.45 -15.62 -11.91
C ASP A 67 7.55 -14.54 -11.73
N PRO A 68 8.82 -14.87 -12.01
CA PRO A 68 9.93 -13.91 -12.02
C PRO A 68 9.82 -12.85 -13.12
N ASP A 69 8.99 -13.01 -14.15
CA ASP A 69 8.77 -11.96 -15.15
C ASP A 69 8.01 -10.75 -14.57
N TYR A 70 7.43 -10.89 -13.37
CA TYR A 70 6.83 -9.81 -12.56
C TYR A 70 7.72 -9.32 -11.42
N GLY A 71 9.03 -9.55 -11.50
CA GLY A 71 10.01 -8.91 -10.62
C GLY A 71 11.37 -9.60 -10.62
N ASN A 72 12.45 -8.81 -10.60
CA ASN A 72 13.81 -9.34 -10.66
C ASN A 72 14.09 -10.31 -9.50
N LYS A 73 14.56 -11.53 -9.85
CA LYS A 73 14.87 -12.64 -8.94
C LYS A 73 15.83 -12.27 -7.80
N ASP A 74 16.67 -11.25 -8.00
CA ASP A 74 17.61 -10.77 -6.98
C ASP A 74 16.93 -10.05 -5.81
N TYR A 75 15.72 -9.52 -6.03
CA TYR A 75 14.99 -8.73 -5.05
C TYR A 75 13.81 -9.46 -4.41
N LEU A 76 13.32 -10.55 -5.01
CA LEU A 76 12.22 -11.35 -4.47
C LEU A 76 12.75 -12.54 -3.68
N LYS A 77 12.33 -12.66 -2.43
CA LYS A 77 12.67 -13.78 -1.55
C LYS A 77 11.43 -14.60 -1.25
N ARG A 78 11.58 -15.92 -1.33
CA ARG A 78 10.55 -16.91 -1.01
C ARG A 78 10.89 -17.59 0.30
N LYS A 79 9.99 -17.52 1.26
CA LYS A 79 10.02 -18.30 2.50
C LYS A 79 8.89 -19.31 2.47
N VAL A 80 9.22 -20.56 2.75
CA VAL A 80 8.25 -21.65 2.86
C VAL A 80 8.18 -22.01 4.33
N PHE A 81 6.98 -21.89 4.90
CA PHE A 81 6.69 -22.25 6.29
C PHE A 81 6.65 -23.77 6.41
N GLN A 82 7.25 -24.33 7.47
CA GLN A 82 7.35 -25.79 7.67
C GLN A 82 6.19 -26.32 8.51
N ASN A 83 5.78 -25.59 9.55
CA ASN A 83 4.67 -25.98 10.41
C ASN A 83 3.31 -25.55 9.86
N TYR A 84 3.29 -24.65 8.86
CA TYR A 84 2.09 -24.16 8.21
C TYR A 84 2.19 -24.30 6.68
N ASP A 85 1.08 -24.68 6.03
CA ASP A 85 1.00 -24.84 4.57
C ASP A 85 0.91 -23.50 3.83
N LEU A 86 1.89 -22.63 4.08
CA LEU A 86 1.96 -21.28 3.57
C LEU A 86 3.29 -21.03 2.84
N ILE A 87 3.20 -20.25 1.76
CA ILE A 87 4.32 -19.77 0.96
C ILE A 87 4.27 -18.25 1.00
N TYR A 88 5.33 -17.63 1.49
CA TYR A 88 5.45 -16.18 1.59
C TYR A 88 6.50 -15.68 0.62
N VAL A 89 6.08 -14.79 -0.29
CA VAL A 89 6.93 -14.17 -1.30
C VAL A 89 6.95 -12.69 -1.00
N ARG A 90 8.13 -12.15 -0.74
CA ARG A 90 8.30 -10.76 -0.32
C ARG A 90 9.53 -10.13 -0.97
N HIS A 91 9.50 -8.82 -1.12
CA HIS A 91 10.67 -8.05 -1.54
C HIS A 91 11.75 -8.00 -0.45
N ARG A 92 13.02 -7.86 -0.84
CA ARG A 92 14.19 -7.81 0.06
C ARG A 92 14.08 -6.73 1.14
N SER A 93 13.50 -5.58 0.82
CA SER A 93 13.27 -4.51 1.81
C SER A 93 12.31 -4.97 2.92
N VAL A 94 11.23 -5.66 2.56
CA VAL A 94 10.25 -6.21 3.51
C VAL A 94 10.88 -7.31 4.35
N GLU A 95 11.78 -8.12 3.78
CA GLU A 95 12.55 -9.10 4.53
C GLU A 95 13.43 -8.45 5.62
N ILE A 96 14.12 -7.36 5.29
CA ILE A 96 14.94 -6.64 6.28
C ILE A 96 14.07 -6.13 7.43
N TRP A 97 12.90 -5.56 7.12
CA TRP A 97 11.95 -5.11 8.13
C TRP A 97 11.37 -6.24 8.97
N ASP A 98 10.96 -7.34 8.33
CA ASP A 98 10.43 -8.52 9.03
C ASP A 98 11.47 -9.12 9.97
N ASN A 99 12.72 -9.25 9.51
CA ASN A 99 13.81 -9.78 10.33
C ASN A 99 14.17 -8.82 11.48
N MET A 100 14.10 -7.50 11.27
CA MET A 100 14.30 -6.52 12.32
C MET A 100 13.20 -6.61 13.38
N LEU A 101 11.93 -6.70 12.96
CA LEU A 101 10.79 -6.85 13.88
C LEU A 101 10.87 -8.18 14.62
N LEU A 102 11.22 -9.27 13.93
CA LEU A 102 11.43 -10.57 14.52
C LEU A 102 12.55 -10.52 15.56
N ALA A 103 13.69 -9.88 15.27
CA ALA A 103 14.77 -9.71 16.24
C ALA A 103 14.31 -8.96 17.50
N VAL A 104 13.48 -7.93 17.36
CA VAL A 104 12.90 -7.19 18.48
C VAL A 104 11.93 -8.06 19.30
N VAL A 105 11.05 -8.81 18.62
CA VAL A 105 10.03 -9.65 19.28
C VAL A 105 10.65 -10.90 19.90
N THR A 106 11.75 -11.42 19.36
CA THR A 106 12.44 -12.61 19.89
C THR A 106 13.46 -12.30 20.99
N THR A 107 13.52 -11.05 21.46
CA THR A 107 14.42 -10.64 22.55
C THR A 107 14.17 -11.47 23.82
N THR A 108 15.22 -11.63 24.63
CA THR A 108 15.23 -12.36 25.91
C THR A 108 14.04 -12.07 26.85
N PRO A 109 13.55 -10.83 27.04
CA PRO A 109 12.36 -10.58 27.84
C PRO A 109 11.08 -11.21 27.27
N VAL A 110 10.92 -11.24 25.95
CA VAL A 110 9.73 -11.84 25.31
C VAL A 110 9.77 -13.36 25.40
N LYS A 111 10.95 -13.97 25.27
CA LYS A 111 11.14 -15.41 25.54
C LYS A 111 10.68 -15.80 26.93
N LYS A 112 11.00 -14.99 27.95
CA LYS A 112 10.53 -15.23 29.33
C LYS A 112 9.02 -15.11 29.47
N LEU A 113 8.40 -14.13 28.81
CA LEU A 113 6.94 -13.98 28.81
C LEU A 113 6.23 -15.16 28.12
N ALA A 114 6.78 -15.64 27.00
CA ALA A 114 6.24 -16.80 26.29
C ALA A 114 6.35 -18.09 27.13
N GLN A 115 7.45 -18.28 27.86
CA GLN A 115 7.62 -19.40 28.79
C GLN A 115 6.61 -19.36 29.95
N ILE A 116 6.30 -18.16 30.47
CA ILE A 116 5.24 -18.00 31.49
C ILE A 116 3.88 -18.38 30.90
N PHE A 117 3.59 -18.00 29.66
CA PHE A 117 2.33 -18.35 29.00
C PHE A 117 2.23 -19.86 28.75
N GLN A 118 3.31 -20.52 28.34
CA GLN A 118 3.38 -21.97 28.21
C GLN A 118 3.10 -22.68 29.54
N PHE A 119 3.67 -22.18 30.64
CA PHE A 119 3.43 -22.71 31.99
C PHE A 119 1.95 -22.58 32.41
N VAL A 120 1.28 -21.49 32.00
CA VAL A 120 -0.14 -21.25 32.31
C VAL A 120 -1.09 -22.11 31.46
N ASN A 121 -0.73 -22.40 30.21
CA ASN A 121 -1.60 -23.13 29.27
C ASN A 121 -1.48 -24.66 29.29
N LEU A 122 -0.67 -25.24 30.18
CA LEU A 122 -0.54 -26.70 30.35
C LEU A 122 -0.20 -27.47 29.05
N GLU A 123 0.41 -26.81 28.06
CA GLU A 123 0.89 -27.46 26.84
C GLU A 123 2.21 -28.19 27.13
N ASP A 124 2.33 -29.44 26.67
CA ASP A 124 3.42 -30.37 27.01
C ASP A 124 4.80 -29.67 27.04
N ILE A 125 5.40 -29.68 28.23
CA ILE A 125 6.68 -29.02 28.55
C ILE A 125 7.86 -29.80 27.93
N ASP A 126 7.61 -30.97 27.34
CA ASP A 126 8.64 -31.92 26.93
C ASP A 126 9.55 -31.43 25.80
N ASN A 127 9.17 -30.39 25.03
CA ASN A 127 10.04 -29.83 23.98
C ASN A 127 9.94 -28.29 23.83
N PRO A 128 10.68 -27.51 24.63
CA PRO A 128 10.66 -26.04 24.56
C PRO A 128 11.14 -25.49 23.20
N ASP A 129 12.03 -26.21 22.51
CA ASP A 129 12.55 -25.79 21.20
C ASP A 129 11.50 -25.88 20.10
N VAL A 130 10.64 -26.92 20.15
CA VAL A 130 9.55 -27.11 19.18
C VAL A 130 8.49 -26.03 19.37
N PHE A 131 8.12 -25.74 20.63
CA PHE A 131 7.22 -24.63 20.95
C PHE A 131 7.77 -23.30 20.44
N TRP A 132 9.05 -23.01 20.70
CA TRP A 132 9.67 -21.77 20.24
C TRP A 132 9.70 -21.66 18.72
N SER A 133 10.00 -22.75 18.01
CA SER A 133 9.98 -22.76 16.54
C SER A 133 8.58 -22.44 15.98
N LYS A 134 7.52 -23.02 16.56
CA LYS A 134 6.13 -22.76 16.16
C LYS A 134 5.70 -21.34 16.50
N TRP A 135 6.13 -20.81 17.65
CA TRP A 135 5.83 -19.45 18.09
C TRP A 135 6.48 -18.41 17.17
N GLU A 136 7.76 -18.61 16.84
CA GLU A 136 8.50 -17.76 15.91
C GLU A 136 7.83 -17.77 14.53
N GLU A 137 7.49 -18.96 14.03
CA GLU A 137 6.79 -19.11 12.74
C GLU A 137 5.39 -18.47 12.75
N SER A 138 4.67 -18.55 13.86
CA SER A 138 3.37 -17.89 14.04
C SER A 138 3.48 -16.36 13.96
N ILE A 139 4.48 -15.78 14.63
CA ILE A 139 4.75 -14.34 14.57
C ILE A 139 5.07 -13.91 13.14
N GLU A 140 5.88 -14.70 12.42
CA GLU A 140 6.21 -14.41 11.02
C GLU A 140 5.00 -14.46 10.10
N ILE A 141 4.07 -15.39 10.32
CA ILE A 141 2.81 -15.46 9.58
C ILE A 141 1.96 -14.23 9.87
N VAL A 142 1.86 -13.81 11.13
CA VAL A 142 1.13 -12.58 11.51
C VAL A 142 1.75 -11.35 10.82
N LEU A 143 3.08 -11.23 10.80
CA LEU A 143 3.78 -10.18 10.06
C LEU A 143 3.51 -10.25 8.56
N ALA A 144 3.53 -11.45 7.97
CA ALA A 144 3.23 -11.65 6.56
C ALA A 144 1.80 -11.18 6.21
N ILE A 145 0.82 -11.49 7.06
CA ILE A 145 -0.58 -11.05 6.90
C ILE A 145 -0.67 -9.53 7.00
N ILE A 146 -0.07 -8.92 8.03
CA ILE A 146 -0.07 -7.46 8.23
C ILE A 146 0.54 -6.75 7.03
N ASN A 147 1.71 -7.20 6.57
CA ASN A 147 2.38 -6.61 5.41
C ASN A 147 1.53 -6.75 4.16
N SER A 148 0.97 -7.93 3.91
CA SER A 148 0.11 -8.17 2.74
C SER A 148 -1.10 -7.22 2.76
N MET A 149 -1.78 -7.08 3.90
CA MET A 149 -2.91 -6.15 4.07
C MET A 149 -2.48 -4.68 3.92
N MET A 150 -1.33 -4.30 4.48
CA MET A 150 -0.80 -2.94 4.40
C MET A 150 -0.50 -2.56 2.94
N PHE A 151 0.20 -3.42 2.19
CA PHE A 151 0.52 -3.16 0.79
C PHE A 151 -0.71 -3.15 -0.10
N HIS A 152 -1.67 -4.05 0.14
CA HIS A 152 -2.95 -4.02 -0.56
C HIS A 152 -3.71 -2.70 -0.32
N THR A 153 -3.72 -2.22 0.94
CA THR A 153 -4.36 -0.96 1.31
C THR A 153 -3.66 0.25 0.68
N ILE A 154 -2.32 0.31 0.72
CA ILE A 154 -1.54 1.38 0.09
C ILE A 154 -1.81 1.43 -1.41
N ARG A 155 -1.79 0.27 -2.09
CA ARG A 155 -2.12 0.19 -3.51
C ARG A 155 -3.54 0.70 -3.79
N GLY A 156 -4.52 0.29 -2.99
CA GLY A 156 -5.90 0.75 -3.10
C GLY A 156 -6.04 2.27 -2.93
N LEU A 157 -5.33 2.84 -1.96
CA LEU A 157 -5.31 4.30 -1.71
C LEU A 157 -4.67 5.08 -2.86
N ILE A 158 -3.55 4.60 -3.40
CA ILE A 158 -2.87 5.25 -4.54
C ILE A 158 -3.80 5.23 -5.76
N VAL A 159 -4.34 4.06 -6.12
CA VAL A 159 -5.25 3.91 -7.26
C VAL A 159 -6.49 4.78 -7.08
N SER A 160 -7.09 4.80 -5.89
CA SER A 160 -8.25 5.66 -5.58
C SER A 160 -7.93 7.15 -5.79
N ARG A 161 -6.77 7.63 -5.32
CA ARG A 161 -6.35 9.02 -5.54
C ARG A 161 -6.13 9.33 -7.02
N MET A 162 -5.52 8.43 -7.79
CA MET A 162 -5.37 8.59 -9.24
C MET A 162 -6.71 8.75 -9.94
N TRP A 163 -7.70 7.93 -9.57
CA TRP A 163 -9.07 8.03 -10.12
C TRP A 163 -9.74 9.36 -9.80
N VAL A 164 -9.60 9.82 -8.55
CA VAL A 164 -10.15 11.13 -8.15
C VAL A 164 -9.53 12.25 -9.00
N PHE A 165 -8.20 12.27 -9.14
CA PHE A 165 -7.52 13.24 -10.02
C PHE A 165 -8.01 13.15 -11.46
N PHE A 166 -8.15 11.93 -12.01
CA PHE A 166 -8.65 11.72 -13.36
C PHE A 166 -10.08 12.27 -13.55
N VAL A 167 -11.00 11.96 -12.63
CA VAL A 167 -12.39 12.45 -12.69
C VAL A 167 -12.44 13.97 -12.60
N PHE A 168 -11.66 14.60 -11.72
CA PHE A 168 -11.59 16.06 -11.63
C PHE A 168 -11.04 16.69 -12.91
N CYS A 169 -9.93 16.18 -13.44
CA CYS A 169 -9.34 16.68 -14.70
C CYS A 169 -10.29 16.50 -15.89
N PHE A 170 -10.97 15.35 -15.98
CA PHE A 170 -11.98 15.10 -17.02
C PHE A 170 -13.15 16.07 -16.89
N THR A 171 -13.68 16.26 -15.68
CA THR A 171 -14.81 17.17 -15.44
C THR A 171 -14.47 18.62 -15.79
N ILE A 172 -13.26 19.09 -15.47
CA ILE A 172 -12.82 20.45 -15.84
C ILE A 172 -12.66 20.55 -17.37
N SER A 173 -11.95 19.61 -17.98
CA SER A 173 -11.64 19.66 -19.42
C SER A 173 -12.89 19.53 -20.29
N VAL A 174 -13.79 18.63 -19.92
CA VAL A 174 -15.06 18.42 -20.63
C VAL A 174 -16.06 19.51 -20.26
N GLY A 175 -16.16 19.87 -18.97
CA GLY A 175 -17.08 20.89 -18.49
C GLY A 175 -16.90 22.24 -19.19
N ASP A 176 -15.66 22.75 -19.25
CA ASP A 176 -15.38 24.03 -19.90
C ASP A 176 -15.60 23.97 -21.43
N SER A 177 -15.21 22.86 -22.05
CA SER A 177 -15.42 22.65 -23.49
C SER A 177 -16.91 22.59 -23.85
N TRP A 178 -17.72 21.87 -23.07
CA TRP A 178 -19.15 21.75 -23.29
C TRP A 178 -19.91 23.02 -22.90
N ALA A 179 -19.45 23.77 -21.90
CA ALA A 179 -20.02 25.07 -21.56
C ALA A 179 -19.95 26.03 -22.76
N SER A 180 -18.82 26.07 -23.47
CA SER A 180 -18.67 26.89 -24.68
C SER A 180 -19.63 26.48 -25.82
N VAL A 181 -19.84 25.18 -26.01
CA VAL A 181 -20.76 24.64 -27.02
C VAL A 181 -22.21 24.95 -26.63
N CYS A 182 -22.59 24.77 -25.37
CA CYS A 182 -23.92 25.11 -24.87
C CYS A 182 -24.21 26.60 -24.97
N GLU A 183 -23.22 27.46 -24.72
CA GLU A 183 -23.36 28.91 -24.85
C GLU A 183 -23.58 29.33 -26.32
N GLN A 184 -22.82 28.75 -27.26
CA GLN A 184 -23.05 28.96 -28.69
C GLN A 184 -24.42 28.44 -29.14
N LEU A 185 -24.83 27.27 -28.67
CA LEU A 185 -26.16 26.71 -28.98
C LEU A 185 -27.29 27.59 -28.43
N ALA A 186 -27.13 28.12 -27.22
CA ALA A 186 -28.10 29.03 -26.61
C ALA A 186 -28.22 30.36 -27.36
N LEU A 187 -27.11 30.89 -27.89
CA LEU A 187 -27.11 32.07 -28.76
C LEU A 187 -27.86 31.82 -30.06
N VAL A 188 -27.64 30.68 -30.71
CA VAL A 188 -28.36 30.28 -31.94
C VAL A 188 -29.84 30.06 -31.68
N LEU A 189 -30.20 29.42 -30.56
CA LEU A 189 -31.60 29.24 -30.19
C LEU A 189 -32.31 30.57 -29.90
N ARG A 190 -31.65 31.49 -29.19
CA ARG A 190 -32.17 32.83 -28.92
C ARG A 190 -32.32 33.68 -30.17
N SER A 191 -31.37 33.59 -31.11
CA SER A 191 -31.48 34.31 -32.38
C SER A 191 -32.60 33.72 -33.25
N ALA A 192 -32.79 32.40 -33.26
CA ALA A 192 -33.89 31.76 -33.96
C ALA A 192 -35.27 32.14 -33.39
N THR A 193 -35.39 32.31 -32.07
CA THR A 193 -36.65 32.77 -31.45
C THR A 193 -36.96 34.26 -31.66
N ASN A 194 -35.95 35.09 -31.97
CA ASN A 194 -36.14 36.54 -32.22
C ASN A 194 -36.43 36.87 -33.69
N VAL A 195 -36.48 35.88 -34.57
CA VAL A 195 -36.76 36.03 -36.01
C VAL A 195 -38.26 35.81 -36.34
N PHE A 196 -39.08 35.48 -35.32
CA PHE A 196 -40.54 35.41 -35.42
C PHE A 196 -41.21 36.47 -34.55
#